data_AF-A0A0R1KD11-F1
#
_entry.id   AF-A0A0R1KD11-F1
#
_cell.length_a   1.000
_cell.length_b   1.000
_cell.length_c   1.000
_cell.angle_alpha   90.00
_cell.angle_beta   90.00
_cell.angle_gamma   90.00
#
_symmetry.space_group_name_H-M   'P 1'
#
loop_
_entity.id
_entity.type
_entity.pdbx_description
1 polymer ?
#
loop_
_entity_poly.entity_id
_entity_poly.type
_entity_poly.pdbx_seq_one_letter_code
_entity_poly.pdbx_strand_id
1 'polypeptide(L)' 'MDEQSKWLMDQIDQLKNSQPEYERRAFLTALKKIVNEQATRTDQIQHELDGRLWNHDKW' A
#
# COMPACT_ATOMS: atom_id res chain seq x y z
N MET A 1 1.24 6.74 -4.07
CA MET A 1 0.57 6.17 -2.88
C MET A 1 -0.53 7.12 -2.41
N ASP A 2 -1.76 6.65 -2.47
CA ASP A 2 -2.97 7.41 -2.11
C ASP A 2 -3.06 7.71 -0.60
N GLU A 3 -4.02 8.56 -0.24
CA GLU A 3 -4.25 9.01 1.13
C GLU A 3 -4.71 7.89 2.07
N GLN A 4 -5.51 6.93 1.58
CA GLN A 4 -6.01 5.82 2.39
C GLN A 4 -4.88 4.86 2.78
N SER A 5 -3.98 4.57 1.85
CA SER A 5 -2.77 3.78 2.07
C SER A 5 -1.85 4.47 3.09
N LYS A 6 -1.71 5.80 3.03
CA LYS A 6 -0.89 6.57 4.00
C LYS A 6 -1.49 6.49 5.39
N TRP A 7 -2.79 6.79 5.50
CA TRP A 7 -3.53 6.70 6.75
C TRP A 7 -3.40 5.30 7.38
N LEU A 8 -3.57 4.23 6.58
CA LEU A 8 -3.46 2.86 7.08
C LEU A 8 -2.05 2.53 7.58
N MET A 9 -1.00 2.95 6.86
CA MET A 9 0.38 2.76 7.34
C MET A 9 0.63 3.47 8.68
N ASP A 10 0.10 4.68 8.86
CA ASP A 10 0.24 5.44 10.10
C ASP A 10 -0.49 4.75 11.25
N GLN A 11 -1.69 4.20 11.01
CA GLN A 11 -2.41 3.41 12.00
C GLN A 11 -1.63 2.15 12.41
N ILE A 12 -1.01 1.46 11.44
CA ILE A 12 -0.18 0.28 11.73
C ILE A 12 1.03 0.66 12.59
N ASP A 13 1.68 1.80 12.33
CA ASP A 13 2.79 2.28 13.15
C ASP A 13 2.34 2.64 14.57
N GLN A 14 1.21 3.32 14.73
CA GLN A 14 0.64 3.65 16.04
C GLN A 14 0.37 2.37 16.86
N LEU A 15 -0.27 1.37 16.24
CA LEU A 15 -0.53 0.07 16.87
C LEU A 15 0.76 -0.69 17.20
N LYS A 16 1.77 -0.62 16.33
CA LYS A 16 3.05 -1.31 16.55
C LYS A 16 3.81 -0.69 17.72
N ASN A 17 3.77 0.64 17.84
CA ASN A 17 4.44 1.39 18.90
C ASN A 17 3.81 1.18 20.28
N SER A 18 2.52 0.88 20.35
CA SER A 18 1.81 0.57 21.59
C SER A 18 1.90 -0.91 21.99
N GLN A 19 2.51 -1.77 21.16
CA GLN A 19 2.48 -3.22 21.39
C GLN A 19 3.75 -3.75 22.09
N PRO A 20 3.62 -4.30 23.31
CA PRO A 20 4.77 -4.85 24.04
C PRO A 20 5.19 -6.24 23.53
N GLU A 21 4.26 -7.07 23.06
CA GLU A 21 4.58 -8.43 22.62
C GLU A 21 5.28 -8.44 21.26
N TYR A 22 6.40 -9.15 21.19
CA TYR A 22 7.22 -9.28 19.98
C TYR A 22 6.42 -9.84 18.80
N GLU A 23 5.69 -10.93 18.99
CA GLU A 23 4.94 -11.60 17.92
C GLU A 23 3.93 -10.66 17.26
N ARG A 24 3.26 -9.84 18.07
CA ARG A 24 2.27 -8.87 17.59
C ARG A 24 2.94 -7.69 16.87
N ARG A 25 4.12 -7.23 17.33
CA ARG A 25 4.92 -6.25 16.58
C ARG A 25 5.43 -6.79 15.25
N ALA A 26 5.84 -8.06 15.21
CA ALA A 26 6.30 -8.72 14.00
C ALA A 26 5.16 -8.84 12.98
N PHE A 27 3.96 -9.22 13.43
CA PHE A 27 2.75 -9.22 12.60
C PHE A 27 2.48 -7.84 12.00
N LEU A 28 2.46 -6.79 12.82
CA LEU A 28 2.20 -5.42 12.34
C LEU A 28 3.28 -4.93 11.36
N THR A 29 4.53 -5.35 11.56
CA THR A 29 5.63 -5.06 10.64
C THR A 29 5.41 -5.73 9.28
N ALA A 30 5.02 -7.00 9.27
CA ALA A 30 4.70 -7.73 8.05
C ALA A 30 3.46 -7.14 7.34
N LEU A 31 2.42 -6.79 8.09
CA LEU A 31 1.22 -6.14 7.57
C LEU A 31 1.57 -4.83 6.85
N LYS A 32 2.41 -3.98 7.47
CA LYS A 32 2.85 -2.71 6.86
C LYS A 32 3.53 -2.94 5.51
N LYS A 33 4.37 -3.98 5.40
CA LYS A 33 5.04 -4.35 4.15
C LYS A 33 4.01 -4.71 3.07
N ILE A 34 3.02 -5.53 3.40
CA ILE A 34 1.95 -5.91 2.46
C ILE A 34 1.15 -4.69 2.00
N VAL A 35 0.78 -3.78 2.90
CA VAL A 35 0.06 -2.54 2.54
C VAL A 35 0.86 -1.71 1.54
N ASN A 36 2.17 -1.56 1.74
CA ASN A 36 3.04 -0.81 0.83
C ASN A 36 3.15 -1.48 -0.55
N GLU A 37 3.25 -2.82 -0.60
CA GLU A 37 3.24 -3.57 -1.85
C GLU A 37 1.92 -3.40 -2.60
N GLN A 38 0.79 -3.46 -1.90
CA GLN A 38 -0.53 -3.26 -2.49
C GLN A 38 -0.71 -1.84 -3.02
N ALA A 39 -0.26 -0.82 -2.30
CA ALA A 39 -0.29 0.56 -2.77
C ALA A 39 0.51 0.75 -4.07
N THR A 40 1.67 0.08 -4.18
CA THR A 40 2.50 0.10 -5.38
C THR A 40 1.80 -0.59 -6.56
N ARG A 41 1.17 -1.74 -6.32
CA ARG A 41 0.42 -2.47 -7.36
C ARG A 41 -0.77 -1.67 -7.89
N THR A 42 -1.52 -1.02 -7.02
CA THR A 42 -2.63 -0.16 -7.42
C THR A 42 -2.14 0.98 -8.32
N ASP A 43 -1.05 1.62 -7.93
CA ASP A 43 -0.43 2.70 -8.72
C ASP A 43 -0.02 2.18 -10.11
N GLN A 44 0.67 1.05 -10.18
CA GLN A 44 1.07 0.42 -11.45
C GLN A 44 -0.12 0.09 -12.35
N ILE A 45 -1.18 -0.49 -11.80
CA ILE A 45 -2.40 -0.82 -12.56
C ILE A 45 -3.04 0.44 -13.14
N GLN A 46 -3.09 1.54 -12.37
CA GLN A 46 -3.64 2.80 -12.85
C GLN A 46 -2.81 3.35 -14.02
N HIS A 47 -1.48 3.34 -13.90
CA HIS A 47 -0.59 3.78 -14.99
C HIS A 47 -0.69 2.89 -16.23
N GLU A 48 -0.81 1.57 -16.06
CA GLU A 48 -1.04 0.66 -17.19
C GLU A 48 -2.37 0.92 -17.89
N LEU A 49 -3.44 1.17 -17.11
CA LEU A 49 -4.74 1.51 -17.65
C LEU A 49 -4.69 2.82 -18.45
N ASP A 50 -4.08 3.86 -17.88
CA ASP A 50 -3.93 5.17 -18.53
C ASP A 50 -3.12 5.06 -19.83
N GLY A 51 -2.01 4.30 -19.80
CA GLY A 51 -1.19 4.05 -20.99
C GLY A 51 -1.93 3.28 -22.09
N ARG A 52 -2.80 2.32 -21.73
CA ARG A 52 -3.66 1.63 -22.71
C ARG A 52 -4.73 2.55 -23.27
N LEU A 53 -5.30 3.43 -22.45
CA LEU A 53 -6.31 4.39 -22.89
C LEU A 53 -5.73 5.43 -23.84
N TRP A 54 -4.48 5.87 -23.64
CA TRP A 54 -3.77 6.80 -24.52
C TRP A 54 -3.15 6.17 -25.77
N ASN A 55 -3.35 4.87 -26.01
CA ASN A 55 -2.88 4.22 -27.22
C ASN A 55 -3.73 4.64 -28.44
N HIS A 56 -3.24 5.63 -29.18
CA HIS A 56 -3.88 6.21 -30.37
C HIS A 56 -4.07 5.21 -31.52
N ASP A 57 -3.35 4.08 -31.55
CA ASP A 57 -3.53 3.04 -32.57
C ASP A 57 -4.79 2.19 -32.35
N LYS A 58 -5.47 2.38 -31.20
CA LYS A 58 -6.72 1.70 -30.85
C LYS A 58 -7.94 2.62 -30.84
N TRP A 59 -7.81 3.84 -31.35
CA TRP A 59 -8.90 4.80 -31.54
C TRP A 59 -9.33 4.85 -33.01
#